data_AF-A0A9E5LFR0-F1
#
_entry.id   AF-A0A9E5LFR0-F1
#
_cell.length_a   1.000
_cell.length_b   1.000
_cell.length_c   1.000
_cell.angle_alpha   90.00
_cell.angle_beta   90.00
_cell.angle_gamma   90.00
#
_symmetry.space_group_name_H-M   'P 1'
#
loop_
_entity.id
_entity.type
_entity.pdbx_description
1 polymer ?
#
loop_
_entity_poly.entity_id
_entity_poly.type
_entity_poly.pdbx_seq_one_letter_code
_entity_poly.pdbx_strand_id
1 'polypeptide(L)'
;MLVRIKLTKTIFLFSLRRNLNLHHQNKIALPLPKNYRRPLRQRMMQSNHTALDADARDILLDVFLNGEPEECRTLYMGITSFFGAPKETIQNSALYPQAIGNLVRFVALFPEDQTHLFLALHNPTTFIPAMMAEAKTDNLNFIMNKSDPLALRWSDLLKSNRQRFPALSMTIWFTEDTPYI
;
A
#
# COMPACT_ATOMS: atom_id res chain seq x y z
N MET A 1 4.71 4.67 -17.12
CA MET A 1 3.39 4.96 -16.52
C MET A 1 3.60 5.42 -15.07
N LEU A 2 2.65 6.14 -14.44
CA LEU A 2 2.68 6.46 -13.01
C LEU A 2 1.90 5.42 -12.22
N VAL A 3 2.55 4.70 -11.31
CA VAL A 3 1.88 3.71 -10.45
C VAL A 3 1.73 4.30 -9.05
N ARG A 4 0.49 4.55 -8.65
CA ARG A 4 0.16 5.22 -7.39
C ARG A 4 -0.51 4.23 -6.44
N ILE A 5 0.13 4.00 -5.29
CA ILE A 5 -0.38 3.10 -4.26
C ILE A 5 -0.78 3.89 -3.02
N LYS A 6 -2.02 3.69 -2.57
CA LYS A 6 -2.59 4.31 -1.37
C LYS A 6 -2.84 3.29 -0.27
N LEU A 7 -2.31 3.56 0.92
CA LEU A 7 -2.34 2.66 2.08
C LEU A 7 -3.48 2.99 3.05
N THR A 8 -4.66 3.30 2.53
CA THR A 8 -5.82 3.68 3.35
C THR A 8 -7.06 2.87 2.98
N LYS A 9 -8.13 2.98 3.78
CA LYS A 9 -9.43 2.34 3.50
C LYS A 9 -9.91 2.63 2.07
N THR A 10 -10.52 1.61 1.46
CA THR A 10 -10.93 1.58 0.05
C THR A 10 -12.00 2.61 -0.33
N ILE A 11 -12.71 3.20 0.64
CA ILE A 11 -13.81 4.17 0.43
C ILE A 11 -13.39 5.31 -0.50
N PHE A 12 -12.17 5.83 -0.36
CA PHE A 12 -11.68 6.91 -1.22
C PHE A 12 -11.63 6.52 -2.70
N LEU A 13 -11.17 5.30 -3.02
CA LEU A 13 -11.13 4.83 -4.41
C LEU A 13 -12.53 4.63 -4.98
N PHE A 14 -13.48 4.15 -4.17
CA PHE A 14 -14.87 4.05 -4.62
C PHE A 14 -15.48 5.41 -4.93
N SER A 15 -15.17 6.44 -4.14
CA SER A 15 -15.61 7.82 -4.43
C SER A 15 -14.99 8.37 -5.72
N LEU A 16 -13.69 8.15 -5.95
CA LEU A 16 -13.03 8.56 -7.21
C LEU A 16 -13.65 7.87 -8.43
N ARG A 17 -14.02 6.59 -8.30
CA ARG A 17 -14.70 5.84 -9.36
C ARG A 17 -16.09 6.37 -9.72
N ARG A 18 -16.68 7.33 -8.99
CA ARG A 18 -17.92 7.99 -9.41
C ARG A 18 -17.75 8.83 -10.68
N ASN A 19 -16.53 9.27 -10.99
CA ASN A 19 -16.21 10.12 -12.14
C ASN A 19 -15.31 9.41 -13.17
N LEU A 20 -15.53 8.12 -13.44
CA LEU A 20 -14.66 7.31 -14.31
C LEU A 20 -14.47 7.91 -15.71
N ASN A 21 -15.51 8.50 -16.31
CA ASN A 21 -15.39 9.13 -17.62
C ASN A 21 -14.33 10.24 -17.65
N LEU A 22 -14.31 11.11 -16.64
CA LEU A 22 -13.30 12.17 -16.52
C LEU A 22 -11.91 11.57 -16.28
N HIS A 23 -11.81 10.50 -15.50
CA HIS A 23 -10.54 9.83 -15.26
C HIS A 23 -9.99 9.16 -16.53
N HIS A 24 -10.83 8.51 -17.33
CA HIS A 24 -10.43 7.89 -18.59
C HIS A 24 -9.97 8.92 -19.63
N GLN A 25 -10.67 10.05 -19.74
CA GLN A 25 -10.22 11.18 -20.57
C GLN A 25 -8.82 11.68 -20.20
N ASN A 26 -8.47 11.59 -18.91
CA ASN A 26 -7.15 11.96 -18.39
C ASN A 26 -6.15 10.79 -18.34
N LYS A 27 -6.47 9.64 -18.94
CA LYS A 27 -5.63 8.42 -18.96
C LYS A 27 -5.31 7.90 -17.55
N ILE A 28 -6.29 8.00 -16.64
CA ILE A 28 -6.21 7.53 -15.26
C ILE A 28 -7.07 6.28 -15.09
N ALA A 29 -6.42 5.17 -14.74
CA ALA A 29 -7.08 3.92 -14.38
C ALA A 29 -7.27 3.81 -12.86
N LEU A 30 -8.46 3.40 -12.47
CA LEU A 30 -8.87 3.17 -11.08
C LEU A 30 -9.41 1.75 -10.95
N PRO A 31 -8.64 0.68 -11.20
CA PRO A 31 -9.15 -0.69 -11.30
C PRO A 31 -9.93 -1.13 -10.05
N LEU A 32 -10.82 -2.11 -10.22
CA LEU A 32 -11.54 -2.67 -9.09
C LEU A 32 -10.57 -3.44 -8.17
N PRO A 33 -10.68 -3.29 -6.84
CA PRO A 33 -9.83 -4.00 -5.89
C PRO A 33 -9.72 -5.51 -6.10
N LYS A 34 -10.80 -6.15 -6.56
CA LYS A 34 -10.84 -7.59 -6.85
C LYS A 34 -9.90 -7.99 -8.00
N ASN A 35 -9.62 -7.07 -8.93
CA ASN A 35 -8.81 -7.33 -10.12
C ASN A 35 -7.31 -7.34 -9.79
N TYR A 36 -6.84 -6.45 -8.88
CA TYR A 36 -5.41 -6.32 -8.63
C TYR A 36 -4.92 -6.91 -7.31
N ARG A 37 -5.71 -6.92 -6.23
CA ARG A 37 -5.19 -7.27 -4.89
C ARG A 37 -4.61 -8.68 -4.80
N ARG A 38 -5.34 -9.68 -5.32
CA ARG A 38 -4.91 -11.08 -5.27
C ARG A 38 -3.76 -11.36 -6.26
N PRO A 39 -3.85 -10.98 -7.54
CA PRO A 39 -2.74 -11.21 -8.49
C PRO A 39 -1.46 -10.49 -8.10
N LEU A 40 -1.55 -9.22 -7.66
CA LEU A 40 -0.40 -8.46 -7.17
C LEU A 40 0.28 -9.17 -6.01
N ARG A 41 -0.48 -9.59 -4.99
CA ARG A 41 0.07 -10.30 -3.83
C ARG A 41 0.74 -11.61 -4.24
N GLN A 42 0.11 -12.39 -5.13
CA GLN A 42 0.69 -13.64 -5.63
C GLN A 42 2.03 -13.38 -6.34
N ARG A 43 2.09 -12.37 -7.21
CA ARG A 43 3.32 -12.04 -7.92
C ARG A 43 4.42 -11.53 -7.00
N MET A 44 4.08 -10.69 -6.02
CA MET A 44 5.02 -10.25 -4.97
C MET A 44 5.58 -11.44 -4.18
N MET A 45 4.80 -12.48 -3.90
CA MET A 45 5.30 -13.66 -3.19
C MET A 45 6.21 -14.54 -4.06
N GLN A 46 5.92 -14.65 -5.37
CA GLN A 46 6.72 -15.43 -6.32
C GLN A 46 8.10 -14.79 -6.58
N SER A 47 8.19 -13.46 -6.60
CA SER A 47 9.46 -12.75 -6.85
C SER A 47 10.53 -12.99 -5.77
N ASN A 48 10.19 -13.61 -4.63
CA ASN A 48 11.17 -14.02 -3.63
C ASN A 48 12.04 -15.20 -4.10
N HIS A 49 11.64 -15.92 -5.16
CA HIS A 49 12.29 -17.16 -5.59
C HIS A 49 12.86 -17.11 -7.02
N THR A 50 12.44 -16.14 -7.83
CA THR A 50 12.80 -16.08 -9.25
C THR A 50 12.88 -14.64 -9.74
N ALA A 51 13.78 -14.36 -10.69
CA ALA A 51 13.79 -13.10 -11.42
C ALA A 51 12.43 -12.90 -12.12
N LEU A 52 11.97 -11.65 -12.21
CA LEU A 52 10.73 -11.33 -12.91
C LEU A 52 10.97 -11.43 -14.42
N ASP A 53 10.06 -12.13 -15.10
CA ASP A 53 10.04 -12.22 -16.56
C ASP A 53 9.87 -10.81 -17.17
N ALA A 54 10.44 -10.58 -18.35
CA ALA A 54 10.39 -9.27 -19.03
C ALA A 54 8.93 -8.78 -19.21
N ASP A 55 8.01 -9.69 -19.51
CA ASP A 55 6.60 -9.38 -19.79
C ASP A 55 5.71 -9.37 -18.53
N ALA A 56 6.29 -9.64 -17.35
CA ALA A 56 5.53 -9.81 -16.10
C ALA A 56 4.71 -8.57 -15.74
N ARG A 57 5.23 -7.40 -16.06
CA ARG A 57 4.58 -6.11 -15.85
C ARG A 57 3.31 -6.01 -16.70
N ASP A 58 3.42 -6.27 -18.00
CA ASP A 58 2.32 -6.06 -18.94
C ASP A 58 1.19 -7.05 -18.70
N ILE A 59 1.52 -8.30 -18.37
CA ILE A 59 0.56 -9.32 -17.94
C ILE A 59 -0.21 -8.86 -16.69
N LEU A 60 0.47 -8.26 -15.70
CA LEU A 60 -0.20 -7.73 -14.51
C LEU A 60 -1.14 -6.57 -14.86
N LEU A 61 -0.71 -5.67 -15.74
CA LEU A 61 -1.53 -4.53 -16.13
C LEU A 61 -2.79 -4.96 -16.88
N ASP A 62 -2.69 -5.91 -17.79
CA ASP A 62 -3.83 -6.47 -18.51
C ASP A 62 -4.89 -7.04 -17.53
N VAL A 63 -4.42 -7.83 -16.56
CA VAL A 63 -5.28 -8.38 -15.49
C VAL A 63 -5.90 -7.29 -14.62
N PHE A 64 -5.13 -6.25 -14.26
CA PHE A 64 -5.62 -5.17 -13.39
C PHE A 64 -6.69 -4.35 -14.08
N LEU A 65 -6.45 -3.97 -15.34
CA LEU A 65 -7.31 -3.14 -16.15
C LEU A 65 -8.58 -3.90 -16.56
N ASN A 66 -8.50 -5.21 -16.83
CA ASN A 66 -9.67 -6.06 -17.14
C ASN A 66 -10.56 -5.45 -18.23
N GLY A 67 -9.96 -5.05 -19.35
CA GLY A 67 -10.66 -4.44 -20.50
C GLY A 67 -10.98 -2.94 -20.37
N GLU A 68 -10.50 -2.25 -19.33
CA GLU A 68 -10.50 -0.78 -19.21
C GLU A 68 -9.36 -0.17 -20.08
N PRO A 69 -9.40 1.13 -20.46
CA PRO A 69 -8.92 1.59 -21.78
C PRO A 69 -7.43 1.38 -22.05
N GLU A 70 -7.12 1.14 -23.34
CA GLU A 70 -5.80 0.76 -23.88
C GLU A 70 -4.67 1.76 -23.52
N GLU A 71 -4.98 3.04 -23.33
CA GLU A 71 -4.00 4.08 -23.01
C GLU A 71 -4.07 4.55 -21.55
N CYS A 72 -3.47 3.77 -20.64
CA CYS A 72 -3.32 4.15 -19.24
C CYS A 72 -1.98 4.85 -18.95
N ARG A 73 -2.02 6.11 -18.51
CA ARG A 73 -0.82 6.86 -18.07
C ARG A 73 -0.63 6.82 -16.56
N THR A 74 -1.71 6.71 -15.79
CA THR A 74 -1.67 6.67 -14.32
C THR A 74 -2.58 5.58 -13.77
N LEU A 75 -2.03 4.71 -12.93
CA LEU A 75 -2.76 3.64 -12.24
C LEU A 75 -2.86 3.95 -10.75
N TYR A 76 -4.07 4.01 -10.20
CA TYR A 76 -4.29 4.16 -8.75
C TYR A 76 -4.79 2.86 -8.12
N MET A 77 -4.07 2.39 -7.10
CA MET A 77 -4.40 1.20 -6.33
C MET A 77 -4.49 1.51 -4.83
N GLY A 78 -5.34 0.76 -4.12
CA GLY A 78 -5.60 0.95 -2.70
C GLY A 78 -5.54 -0.37 -1.96
N ILE A 79 -4.50 -0.52 -1.14
CA ILE A 79 -4.16 -1.77 -0.46
C ILE A 79 -3.97 -1.46 1.01
N THR A 80 -4.99 -1.74 1.82
CA THR A 80 -5.01 -1.42 3.26
C THR A 80 -3.93 -2.14 4.04
N SER A 81 -3.71 -3.42 3.76
CA SER A 81 -2.74 -4.27 4.46
C SER A 81 -1.44 -4.45 3.66
N PHE A 82 -1.03 -3.43 2.89
CA PHE A 82 0.13 -3.54 2.00
C PHE A 82 1.43 -3.77 2.76
N PHE A 83 1.62 -3.05 3.87
CA PHE A 83 2.81 -3.20 4.70
C PHE A 83 2.78 -4.42 5.62
N GLY A 84 1.61 -4.99 5.86
CA GLY A 84 1.45 -6.18 6.69
C GLY A 84 -0.01 -6.40 7.07
N ALA A 85 -0.33 -7.63 7.49
CA ALA A 85 -1.61 -7.92 8.11
C ALA A 85 -1.74 -7.19 9.47
N PRO A 86 -2.95 -6.88 9.95
CA PRO A 86 -3.15 -6.19 11.22
C PRO A 86 -2.39 -6.82 12.41
N LYS A 87 -2.35 -8.16 12.48
CA LYS A 87 -1.64 -8.93 13.51
C LYS A 87 -0.10 -8.86 13.45
N GLU A 88 0.47 -8.40 12.33
CA GLU A 88 1.93 -8.32 12.07
C GLU A 88 2.41 -6.87 12.04
N THR A 89 1.54 -5.93 12.43
CA THR A 89 1.80 -4.49 12.37
C THR A 89 2.91 -4.04 13.31
N ILE A 90 3.09 -4.71 14.46
CA ILE A 90 4.11 -4.36 15.46
C ILE A 90 4.96 -5.58 15.75
N GLN A 91 6.28 -5.46 15.55
CA GLN A 91 7.27 -6.43 16.01
C GLN A 91 8.58 -5.71 16.32
N ASN A 92 9.37 -6.23 17.25
CA ASN A 92 10.69 -5.70 17.60
C ASN A 92 10.68 -4.19 17.92
N SER A 93 9.63 -3.71 18.61
CA SER A 93 9.46 -2.27 18.92
C SER A 93 9.42 -1.35 17.70
N ALA A 94 9.01 -1.87 16.54
CA ALA A 94 8.86 -1.12 15.31
C ALA A 94 7.46 -1.30 14.70
N LEU A 95 6.98 -0.25 14.03
CA LEU A 95 5.76 -0.27 13.22
C LEU A 95 6.08 -0.75 11.80
N TYR A 96 5.32 -1.73 11.32
CA TYR A 96 5.44 -2.37 10.01
C TYR A 96 6.88 -2.79 9.63
N PRO A 97 7.49 -3.71 10.38
CA PRO A 97 8.85 -4.19 10.08
C PRO A 97 9.00 -4.78 8.67
N GLN A 98 7.89 -5.28 8.07
CA GLN A 98 7.87 -5.85 6.72
C GLN A 98 7.69 -4.80 5.60
N ALA A 99 7.51 -3.52 5.93
CA ALA A 99 7.22 -2.46 4.95
C ALA A 99 8.28 -2.37 3.85
N ILE A 100 9.56 -2.37 4.22
CA ILE A 100 10.66 -2.32 3.25
C ILE A 100 10.62 -3.52 2.31
N GLY A 101 10.50 -4.73 2.85
CA GLY A 101 10.45 -5.95 2.03
C GLY A 101 9.28 -5.92 1.04
N ASN A 102 8.12 -5.46 1.48
CA ASN A 102 6.95 -5.31 0.60
C ASN A 102 7.16 -4.22 -0.47
N LEU A 103 7.77 -3.09 -0.12
CA LEU A 103 8.10 -2.05 -1.10
C LEU A 103 9.14 -2.52 -2.13
N VAL A 104 10.17 -3.25 -1.70
CA VAL A 104 11.18 -3.81 -2.62
C VAL A 104 10.49 -4.69 -3.66
N ARG A 105 9.66 -5.65 -3.21
CA ARG A 105 8.91 -6.53 -4.09
C ARG A 105 7.99 -5.77 -5.03
N PHE A 106 7.29 -4.76 -4.51
CA PHE A 106 6.35 -3.98 -5.31
C PHE A 106 7.03 -3.15 -6.39
N VAL A 107 8.08 -2.40 -6.04
CA VAL A 107 8.82 -1.57 -7.01
C VAL A 107 9.47 -2.44 -8.08
N ALA A 108 9.95 -3.64 -7.73
CA ALA A 108 10.51 -4.58 -8.69
C ALA A 108 9.50 -5.04 -9.77
N LEU A 109 8.19 -5.03 -9.49
CA LEU A 109 7.16 -5.37 -10.48
C LEU A 109 6.96 -4.28 -11.54
N PHE A 110 7.43 -3.06 -11.28
CA PHE A 110 7.22 -1.91 -12.15
C PHE A 110 8.54 -1.15 -12.36
N PRO A 111 9.59 -1.79 -12.90
CA PRO A 111 10.94 -1.22 -12.95
C PRO A 111 11.04 0.04 -13.80
N GLU A 112 10.21 0.16 -14.82
CA GLU A 112 10.18 1.30 -15.76
C GLU A 112 9.12 2.36 -15.40
N ASP A 113 8.33 2.12 -14.35
CA ASP A 113 7.30 3.05 -13.92
C ASP A 113 7.72 3.87 -12.72
N GLN A 114 7.28 5.12 -12.71
CA GLN A 114 7.43 5.95 -11.52
C GLN A 114 6.36 5.55 -10.50
N THR A 115 6.82 4.93 -9.42
CA THR A 115 5.97 4.59 -8.29
C THR A 115 5.81 5.78 -7.35
N HIS A 116 4.59 6.00 -6.85
CA HIS A 116 4.29 6.99 -5.81
C HIS A 116 3.50 6.34 -4.68
N LEU A 117 4.03 6.41 -3.46
CA LEU A 117 3.40 5.90 -2.25
C LEU A 117 2.62 7.00 -1.53
N PHE A 118 1.38 6.70 -1.19
CA PHE A 118 0.48 7.55 -0.41
C PHE A 118 0.16 6.87 0.92
N LEU A 119 0.61 7.44 2.03
CA LEU A 119 0.47 6.88 3.38
C LEU A 119 -0.21 7.88 4.31
N ALA A 120 -1.32 7.46 4.92
CA ALA A 120 -1.91 8.17 6.04
C ALA A 120 -1.39 7.58 7.35
N LEU A 121 -0.89 8.42 8.23
CA LEU A 121 -0.49 8.05 9.58
C LEU A 121 -1.65 8.30 10.54
N HIS A 122 -1.68 7.54 11.62
CA HIS A 122 -2.66 7.68 12.68
C HIS A 122 -1.95 7.88 14.01
N ASN A 123 -2.57 8.58 14.94
CA ASN A 123 -2.13 8.64 16.33
C ASN A 123 -1.93 7.21 16.86
N PRO A 124 -0.73 6.84 17.35
CA PRO A 124 -0.45 5.50 17.86
C PRO A 124 -1.47 5.00 18.91
N THR A 125 -1.99 5.89 19.75
CA THR A 125 -2.96 5.58 20.80
C THR A 125 -4.29 5.09 20.24
N THR A 126 -4.74 5.62 19.10
CA THR A 126 -5.97 5.19 18.42
C THR A 126 -5.71 4.09 17.40
N PHE A 127 -4.50 4.04 16.85
CA PHE A 127 -4.07 3.06 15.88
C PHE A 127 -4.02 1.63 16.44
N ILE A 128 -3.44 1.43 17.64
CA ILE A 128 -3.31 0.09 18.23
C ILE A 128 -4.69 -0.56 18.48
N PRO A 129 -5.66 0.12 19.13
CA PRO A 129 -7.02 -0.42 19.27
C PRO A 129 -7.70 -0.71 17.93
N ALA A 130 -7.47 0.11 16.90
CA ALA A 130 -8.02 -0.14 15.56
C ALA A 130 -7.43 -1.42 14.93
N MET A 131 -6.13 -1.66 15.11
CA MET A 131 -5.47 -2.90 14.65
C MET A 131 -5.95 -4.13 15.42
N MET A 132 -6.17 -4.01 16.74
CA MET A 132 -6.78 -5.06 17.56
C MET A 132 -8.18 -5.44 17.05
N ALA A 133 -9.02 -4.44 16.79
CA ALA A 133 -10.36 -4.66 16.24
C ALA A 133 -10.32 -5.33 14.86
N GLU A 134 -9.42 -4.90 13.97
CA GLU A 134 -9.27 -5.51 12.64
C GLU A 134 -8.70 -6.94 12.71
N ALA A 135 -7.80 -7.20 13.65
CA ALA A 135 -7.26 -8.53 13.93
C ALA A 135 -8.23 -9.44 14.70
N LYS A 136 -9.40 -8.91 15.14
CA LYS A 136 -10.39 -9.62 15.96
C LYS A 136 -9.80 -10.20 17.24
N THR A 137 -8.99 -9.41 17.94
CA THR A 137 -8.38 -9.79 19.21
C THR A 137 -8.54 -8.68 20.24
N ASP A 138 -8.75 -9.06 21.49
CA ASP A 138 -8.77 -8.21 22.67
C ASP A 138 -7.42 -8.25 23.44
N ASN A 139 -6.50 -9.12 23.01
CA ASN A 139 -5.21 -9.31 23.67
C ASN A 139 -4.18 -8.31 23.15
N LEU A 140 -3.94 -7.25 23.93
CA LEU A 140 -2.91 -6.26 23.62
C LEU A 140 -1.52 -6.89 23.46
N ASN A 141 -1.14 -7.84 24.31
CA ASN A 141 0.17 -8.49 24.25
C ASN A 141 0.37 -9.29 22.96
N PHE A 142 -0.72 -9.81 22.40
CA PHE A 142 -0.70 -10.48 21.10
C PHE A 142 -0.34 -9.51 19.97
N ILE A 143 -0.98 -8.34 19.93
CA ILE A 143 -0.66 -7.30 18.92
C ILE A 143 0.71 -6.68 19.14
N MET A 144 1.07 -6.40 20.40
CA MET A 144 2.34 -5.77 20.73
C MET A 144 3.53 -6.70 20.47
N ASN A 145 3.33 -8.03 20.46
CA ASN A 145 4.37 -9.01 20.18
C ASN A 145 5.68 -8.73 20.96
N LYS A 146 5.56 -8.60 22.29
CA LYS A 146 6.65 -8.26 23.23
C LYS A 146 7.34 -6.90 23.00
N SER A 147 6.76 -6.04 22.18
CA SER A 147 7.29 -4.69 21.92
C SER A 147 6.87 -3.70 23.00
N ASP A 148 7.70 -2.68 23.22
CA ASP A 148 7.37 -1.55 24.09
C ASP A 148 6.52 -0.52 23.32
N PRO A 149 5.26 -0.24 23.75
CA PRO A 149 4.43 0.80 23.13
C PRO A 149 5.09 2.18 23.12
N LEU A 150 5.87 2.51 24.15
CA LEU A 150 6.52 3.81 24.28
C LEU A 150 7.73 3.96 23.35
N ALA A 151 8.21 2.87 22.75
CA ALA A 151 9.27 2.88 21.75
C ALA A 151 8.74 3.04 20.32
N LEU A 152 7.44 2.89 20.08
CA LEU A 152 6.88 2.93 18.72
C LEU A 152 6.92 4.35 18.15
N ARG A 153 7.57 4.50 16.98
CA ARG A 153 7.66 5.78 16.27
C ARG A 153 7.38 5.59 14.79
N TRP A 154 6.41 6.36 14.26
CA TRP A 154 6.19 6.43 12.81
C TRP A 154 7.40 6.98 12.06
N SER A 155 8.13 7.91 12.68
CA SER A 155 9.33 8.52 12.09
C SER A 155 10.40 7.48 11.75
N ASP A 156 10.52 6.39 12.51
CA ASP A 156 11.51 5.35 12.23
C ASP A 156 11.14 4.54 10.99
N LEU A 157 9.85 4.22 10.81
CA LEU A 157 9.34 3.61 9.57
C LEU A 157 9.59 4.52 8.36
N LEU A 158 9.28 5.81 8.48
CA LEU A 158 9.45 6.78 7.40
C LEU A 158 10.92 7.00 7.04
N LYS A 159 11.79 7.14 8.03
CA LYS A 159 13.25 7.28 7.85
C LYS A 159 13.81 6.06 7.12
N SER A 160 13.47 4.86 7.60
CA SER A 160 13.93 3.60 7.01
C SER A 160 13.46 3.44 5.56
N ASN A 161 12.19 3.76 5.28
CA ASN A 161 11.66 3.76 3.92
C ASN A 161 12.37 4.80 3.02
N ARG A 162 12.60 6.03 3.50
CA ARG A 162 13.27 7.08 2.73
C ARG A 162 14.74 6.75 2.46
N GLN A 163 15.44 6.18 3.45
CA GLN A 163 16.83 5.73 3.30
C GLN A 163 16.95 4.62 2.26
N ARG A 164 16.02 3.65 2.27
CA ARG A 164 16.02 2.55 1.31
C ARG A 164 15.58 2.98 -0.10
N PHE A 165 14.63 3.91 -0.19
CA PHE A 165 14.04 4.34 -1.46
C PHE A 165 14.12 5.87 -1.61
N PRO A 166 15.31 6.45 -1.83
CA PRO A 166 15.48 7.90 -1.93
C PRO A 166 14.69 8.49 -3.11
N ALA A 167 14.63 7.77 -4.23
CA ALA A 167 13.92 8.18 -5.45
C ALA A 167 12.41 7.90 -5.43
N LEU A 168 11.90 7.14 -4.45
CA LEU A 168 10.47 6.86 -4.35
C LEU A 168 9.72 8.13 -3.90
N SER A 169 8.78 8.59 -4.72
CA SER A 169 7.89 9.67 -4.33
C SER A 169 6.95 9.17 -3.23
N MET A 170 6.90 9.91 -2.12
CA MET A 170 6.05 9.58 -0.97
C MET A 170 5.27 10.82 -0.54
N THR A 171 3.95 10.69 -0.44
CA THR A 171 3.07 11.69 0.17
C THR A 171 2.55 11.10 1.47
N ILE A 172 2.81 11.81 2.56
CA ILE A 172 2.49 11.40 3.92
C ILE A 172 1.61 12.48 4.53
N TRP A 173 0.54 12.08 5.20
CA TRP A 173 -0.33 12.97 5.94
C TRP A 173 -0.82 12.29 7.21
N PHE A 174 -1.30 13.04 8.19
CA PHE A 174 -2.00 12.49 9.35
C PHE A 174 -3.49 12.39 9.06
N THR A 175 -4.10 11.28 9.43
CA THR A 175 -5.54 11.09 9.25
C THR A 175 -6.34 12.09 10.09
N GLU A 176 -5.81 12.48 11.25
CA GLU A 176 -6.41 13.49 12.14
C GLU A 176 -6.52 14.87 11.48
N ASP A 177 -5.59 15.19 10.59
CA ASP A 177 -5.54 16.47 9.88
C ASP A 177 -6.39 16.46 8.60
N THR A 178 -7.01 15.33 8.24
CA THR A 178 -7.95 15.32 7.13
C THR A 178 -9.22 16.03 7.54
N PRO A 179 -9.67 17.08 6.81
CA PRO A 179 -10.93 17.72 7.12
C PRO A 179 -12.01 16.64 7.11
N TYR A 180 -12.82 16.60 8.17
CA TYR A 180 -14.04 15.82 8.19
C TYR A 180 -14.96 16.42 7.11
N ILE A 181 -14.91 15.85 5.90
CA ILE A 181 -15.85 16.15 4.80
C ILE A 181 -16.93 15.08 4.81
#